data_AF-A0A8D0GK29-F1
#
_entry.id   AF-A0A8D0GK29-F1
#
_cell.length_a   1.000
_cell.length_b   1.000
_cell.length_c   1.000
_cell.angle_alpha   90.00
_cell.angle_beta   90.00
_cell.angle_gamma   90.00
#
_symmetry.space_group_name_H-M   'P 1'
#
loop_
_entity.id
_entity.type
_entity.pdbx_description
1 polymer ?
#
loop_
_entity_poly.entity_id
_entity_poly.type
_entity_poly.pdbx_seq_one_letter_code
_entity_poly.pdbx_strand_id
1 'polypeptide(L)' 'GDQLVSLCQDEIGLIPCPEARYNRSPIVLVENKLGVESWCVKFLLPYVHNKLLHYRQRKQWLNKDELIDITCTLLLLN' A
#
# COMPACT_ATOMS: atom_id res chain seq x y z
N GLY A 1 -7.61 -22.57 -13.85
CA GLY A 1 -6.15 -22.41 -13.81
C GLY A 1 -5.88 -21.10 -13.13
N ASP A 2 -6.20 -21.06 -11.85
CA ASP A 2 -6.65 -19.84 -11.19
C ASP A 2 -5.70 -19.49 -10.06
N GLN A 3 -4.83 -18.54 -10.36
CA GLN A 3 -4.81 -17.23 -9.73
C GLN A 3 -4.88 -17.16 -8.20
N LEU A 4 -4.36 -18.17 -7.51
CA LEU A 4 -3.87 -18.03 -6.14
C LEU A 4 -2.41 -17.62 -6.23
N VAL A 5 -2.16 -16.35 -6.60
CA VAL A 5 -0.88 -15.71 -6.26
C VAL A 5 -0.89 -15.56 -4.75
N SER A 6 -0.44 -16.63 -4.12
CA SER A 6 0.00 -16.75 -2.75
C SER A 6 1.09 -15.70 -2.49
N LEU A 7 0.68 -14.50 -2.09
CA LEU A 7 1.41 -13.74 -1.08
C LEU A 7 0.45 -13.55 0.10
N CYS A 8 0.27 -14.63 0.87
CA CYS A 8 -0.08 -14.49 2.27
C CYS A 8 1.21 -14.08 2.98
N GLN A 9 1.38 -12.80 3.28
CA GLN A 9 2.16 -12.39 4.46
C GLN A 9 1.16 -12.24 5.60
N ASP A 10 0.63 -13.39 6.01
CA ASP A 10 -0.15 -13.74 7.21
C ASP A 10 -1.21 -12.81 7.84
N GLU A 11 -1.36 -11.52 7.47
CA GLU A 11 -2.39 -10.61 8.00
C GLU A 11 -3.11 -9.74 6.94
N ILE A 12 -2.49 -9.48 5.77
CA ILE A 12 -3.06 -8.59 4.73
C ILE A 12 -3.16 -9.33 3.39
N GLY A 13 -4.36 -9.36 2.82
CA GLY A 13 -4.63 -9.99 1.52
C GLY A 13 -4.56 -9.00 0.36
N LEU A 14 -3.88 -9.36 -0.74
CA LEU A 14 -3.97 -8.58 -1.97
C LEU A 14 -5.23 -8.98 -2.76
N ILE A 15 -6.11 -8.00 -3.03
CA ILE A 15 -7.35 -8.20 -3.78
C ILE A 15 -7.09 -7.91 -5.26
N PRO A 16 -7.28 -8.87 -6.18
CA PRO A 16 -7.14 -8.62 -7.61
C PRO A 16 -8.22 -7.63 -8.06
N CYS A 17 -7.77 -6.45 -8.48
CA CYS A 17 -8.62 -5.38 -8.96
C CYS A 17 -7.81 -4.53 -9.95
N PRO A 18 -8.14 -4.56 -11.26
CA PRO A 18 -7.34 -3.88 -12.27
C PRO A 18 -7.55 -2.36 -12.28
N GLU A 19 -8.72 -1.87 -11.88
CA GLU A 19 -9.13 -0.47 -11.95
C GLU A 19 -9.81 0.00 -10.67
N ALA A 20 -9.65 1.28 -10.35
CA ALA A 20 -10.25 1.91 -9.18
C ALA A 20 -11.77 2.02 -9.31
N ARG A 21 -12.47 1.72 -8.22
CA ARG A 21 -13.92 1.95 -8.12
C ARG A 21 -14.16 3.37 -7.63
N TYR A 22 -15.07 4.08 -8.30
CA TYR A 22 -15.37 5.48 -7.98
C TYR A 22 -15.78 5.64 -6.51
N ASN A 23 -15.15 6.60 -5.83
CA ASN A 23 -15.38 6.95 -4.42
C ASN A 23 -15.26 5.77 -3.44
N ARG A 24 -14.43 4.78 -3.76
CA ARG A 24 -14.14 3.65 -2.88
C ARG A 24 -12.65 3.63 -2.54
N SER A 25 -12.35 3.52 -1.26
CA SER A 25 -10.97 3.28 -0.81
C SER A 25 -10.47 1.92 -1.33
N PRO A 26 -9.21 1.81 -1.76
CA PRO A 26 -8.60 0.53 -2.12
C PRO A 26 -8.39 -0.40 -0.91
N ILE A 27 -8.53 0.12 0.31
CA ILE A 27 -8.41 -0.65 1.54
C ILE A 27 -9.78 -1.23 1.90
N VAL A 28 -9.85 -2.55 2.03
CA VAL A 28 -11.08 -3.31 2.29
C VAL A 28 -10.89 -4.13 3.57
N LEU A 29 -11.75 -3.96 4.56
CA LEU A 29 -11.72 -4.74 5.80
C LEU A 29 -12.90 -5.73 5.80
N VAL A 30 -12.62 -7.03 5.86
CA VAL A 30 -13.64 -8.09 5.93
C VAL A 30 -13.29 -9.06 7.04
N GLU A 31 -14.17 -9.22 8.03
CA GLU A 31 -13.99 -10.20 9.12
C GLU A 31 -12.60 -10.14 9.79
N ASN A 32 -12.13 -8.93 10.10
CA ASN A 32 -10.80 -8.63 10.65
C ASN A 32 -9.61 -8.94 9.73
N LYS A 33 -9.85 -9.25 8.46
CA LYS A 33 -8.82 -9.38 7.43
C LYS A 33 -8.74 -8.10 6.63
N LEU A 34 -7.56 -7.49 6.62
CA LEU A 34 -7.28 -6.32 5.82
C LEU A 34 -6.95 -6.76 4.39
N GLY A 35 -7.55 -6.10 3.42
CA GLY A 35 -7.39 -6.35 2.00
C GLY A 35 -7.00 -5.08 1.25
N VAL A 36 -6.09 -5.19 0.29
CA VAL A 36 -5.63 -4.06 -0.52
C VAL A 36 -5.87 -4.36 -2.00
N GLU A 37 -6.59 -3.49 -2.70
CA GLU A 37 -6.86 -3.65 -4.13
C GLU A 37 -5.59 -3.43 -4.97
N SER A 38 -5.27 -4.37 -5.88
CA SER A 38 -3.99 -4.39 -6.60
C SER A 38 -3.71 -3.16 -7.47
N TRP A 39 -4.74 -2.44 -7.93
CA TRP A 39 -4.56 -1.22 -8.73
C TRP A 39 -3.81 -0.15 -7.93
N CYS A 40 -4.04 -0.04 -6.62
CA CYS A 40 -3.47 1.04 -5.82
C CYS A 40 -1.98 0.82 -5.55
N VAL A 41 -1.52 -0.43 -5.49
CA VAL A 41 -0.11 -0.78 -5.25
C VAL A 41 0.79 -0.16 -6.32
N LYS A 42 0.34 -0.14 -7.58
CA LYS A 42 1.06 0.48 -8.72
C LYS A 42 1.34 1.97 -8.52
N PHE A 43 0.55 2.66 -7.71
CA PHE A 43 0.67 4.09 -7.45
C PHE A 43 1.27 4.38 -6.07
N LEU A 44 0.81 3.68 -5.04
CA LEU A 44 1.23 3.87 -3.66
C LEU A 44 2.70 3.50 -3.46
N LEU A 45 3.14 2.35 -3.98
CA LEU A 45 4.51 1.89 -3.80
C LEU A 45 5.55 2.88 -4.38
N PRO A 46 5.47 3.33 -5.64
CA PRO A 46 6.42 4.32 -6.16
C PRO A 46 6.29 5.68 -5.49
N TYR A 47 5.07 6.10 -5.10
CA TYR A 47 4.87 7.35 -4.37
C TYR A 47 5.63 7.34 -3.04
N VAL A 48 5.39 6.33 -2.20
CA VAL A 48 6.01 6.22 -0.89
C VAL A 48 7.53 6.02 -1.00
N HIS A 49 7.97 5.20 -1.94
CA HIS A 49 9.39 4.99 -2.22
C HIS A 49 10.09 6.31 -2.63
N ASN A 50 9.50 7.10 -3.52
CA ASN A 50 10.07 8.39 -3.91
C ASN A 50 10.08 9.40 -2.76
N LYS A 51 9.03 9.44 -1.94
CA LYS A 51 8.96 10.31 -0.77
C LYS A 51 10.07 9.96 0.25
N LEU A 52 10.30 8.67 0.48
CA LEU A 52 11.38 8.17 1.34
C LEU A 52 12.78 8.48 0.77
N LEU A 53 12.96 8.33 -0.55
CA LEU A 53 14.20 8.71 -1.22
C LEU A 53 14.49 10.21 -1.09
N HIS A 54 13.49 11.07 -1.29
CA HIS A 54 13.64 12.51 -1.13
C HIS A 54 13.98 12.90 0.30
N TYR A 55 13.37 12.24 1.29
CA TYR A 55 13.72 12.40 2.69
C TYR A 55 15.17 12.00 2.96
N ARG A 56 15.61 10.82 2.48
CA ARG A 56 17.00 10.35 2.63
C ARG A 56 18.01 11.26 1.97
N GLN A 57 17.66 11.85 0.82
CA GLN A 57 18.48 12.82 0.11
C GLN A 57 18.41 14.24 0.70
N ARG A 58 17.68 14.44 1.80
CA ARG A 58 17.44 15.75 2.45
C ARG A 58 16.84 16.79 1.50
N LYS A 59 16.16 16.35 0.44
CA LYS A 59 15.45 17.21 -0.54
C LYS A 59 14.10 17.66 -0.03
N GLN A 60 13.49 16.86 0.86
CA GLN A 60 12.20 17.14 1.46
C GLN A 60 12.24 16.77 2.94
N TRP A 61 11.80 17.69 3.80
CA TRP A 61 11.58 17.40 5.21
C TRP A 61 10.23 16.73 5.37
N LEU A 62 10.20 15.64 6.14
CA LEU A 62 8.97 14.97 6.53
C LEU A 62 8.77 15.20 8.02
N ASN A 63 7.55 15.53 8.39
CA ASN A 63 7.20 15.57 9.81
C ASN A 63 7.04 14.13 10.36
N LYS A 64 6.85 14.02 11.68
CA LYS A 64 6.74 12.72 12.35
C LYS A 64 5.56 11.91 11.84
N ASP A 65 4.41 12.54 11.61
CA ASP A 65 3.18 11.88 11.18
C ASP A 65 3.32 11.36 9.74
N GLU A 66 3.92 12.14 8.84
CA GLU A 66 4.22 11.72 7.47
C GLU A 66 5.19 10.54 7.41
N LEU A 67 6.18 10.52 8.30
CA LEU A 67 7.10 9.38 8.42
C LEU A 67 6.37 8.13 8.90
N ILE A 68 5.48 8.27 9.87
CA ILE A 68 4.63 7.17 10.36
C ILE A 68 3.78 6.65 9.20
N ASP A 69 3.07 7.52 8.48
CA ASP A 69 2.21 7.15 7.36
C ASP A 69 2.97 6.41 6.25
N ILE A 70 4.15 6.91 5.87
CA ILE A 70 5.03 6.29 4.88
C ILE A 70 5.47 4.91 5.35
N THR A 71 5.90 4.80 6.60
CA THR A 71 6.44 3.54 7.14
C THR A 71 5.32 2.51 7.29
N CYS A 72 4.15 2.91 7.81
CA CYS A 72 2.96 2.08 7.88
C CYS A 72 2.54 1.62 6.48
N THR A 73 2.48 2.52 5.49
CA THR A 73 2.13 2.14 4.12
C THR A 73 3.14 1.16 3.51
N LEU A 74 4.44 1.32 3.78
CA LEU A 74 5.45 0.35 3.35
C LEU A 74 5.28 -1.01 4.02
N LEU A 75 4.97 -1.04 5.31
CA LEU A 75 4.72 -2.28 6.04
C LEU A 75 3.44 -2.97 5.56
N LEU A 76 2.43 -2.21 5.14
CA LEU A 76 1.19 -2.74 4.56
C LEU A 76 1.39 -3.34 3.15
N LEU A 77 2.45 -2.94 2.44
CA LEU A 77 2.70 -3.30 1.04
C LEU A 77 3.89 -4.24 0.81
N ASN A 78 4.70 -4.50 1.85
CA ASN A 78 5.86 -5.40 1.82
C ASN A 78 5.46 -6.85 2.09
#